data_AF-A0A1V3WY75-F1
#
_entry.id   AF-A0A1V3WY75-F1
#
_cell.length_a   1.000
_cell.length_b   1.000
_cell.length_c   1.000
_cell.angle_alpha   90.00
_cell.angle_beta   90.00
_cell.angle_gamma   90.00
#
_symmetry.space_group_name_H-M   'P 1'
#
loop_
_entity.id
_entity.type
_entity.pdbx_description
1 polymer ?
#
loop_
_entity_poly.entity_id
_entity_poly.type
_entity_poly.pdbx_seq_one_letter_code
_entity_poly.pdbx_strand_id
1 'polypeptide(L)'
;MVGVLLIGLLATAVMTQGPKGLFYGGGLGQLGKQALAMVVVALYAFAVSYVLALLIERSMGFRLSREDEVSGVDLTQHAETAYPEGVYGHQAPGARRWAAGLARGRTRTTTPEPRLRYRGRRAFR
;
A
#
# COMPACT_ATOMS: atom_id res chain seq x y z
N MET A 1 -25.38 0.35 8.75
CA MET A 1 -26.06 -0.04 10.01
C MET A 1 -26.93 1.08 10.58
N VAL A 2 -26.41 2.29 10.82
CA VAL A 2 -27.23 3.44 11.29
C VAL A 2 -28.45 3.69 10.39
N GLY A 3 -28.27 3.71 9.07
CA GLY A 3 -29.38 3.91 8.12
C GLY A 3 -30.50 2.85 8.23
N VAL A 4 -30.17 1.59 8.54
CA VAL A 4 -31.16 0.51 8.70
C VAL A 4 -32.03 0.76 9.93
N LEU A 5 -31.44 1.22 11.04
CA LEU A 5 -32.18 1.62 12.23
C LEU A 5 -33.03 2.86 11.99
N LEU A 6 -32.54 3.83 11.20
CA LEU A 6 -33.32 5.01 10.83
C LEU A 6 -34.58 4.66 10.04
N ILE A 7 -34.56 3.62 9.20
CA ILE A 7 -35.79 3.12 8.55
C ILE A 7 -36.81 2.63 9.60
N GLY A 8 -36.33 1.98 10.66
CA GLY A 8 -37.17 1.55 11.79
C GLY A 8 -37.85 2.71 12.54
N LEU A 9 -37.17 3.86 12.61
CA LEU A 9 -37.67 5.05 13.30
C LEU A 9 -38.53 5.95 12.41
N LEU A 10 -38.07 6.19 11.17
CA LEU A 10 -38.54 7.27 10.30
C LEU A 10 -39.39 6.80 9.10
N ALA A 11 -39.65 5.50 8.94
CA ALA A 11 -40.46 5.03 7.82
C ALA A 11 -41.86 5.67 7.82
N THR A 12 -42.30 6.18 6.67
CA THR A 12 -43.63 6.74 6.48
C THR A 12 -44.42 5.90 5.48
N ALA A 13 -45.72 5.71 5.75
CA ALA A 13 -46.59 4.90 4.89
C ALA A 13 -46.73 5.45 3.46
N VAL A 14 -46.49 6.75 3.25
CA VAL A 14 -46.51 7.37 1.91
C VAL A 14 -45.39 6.80 1.05
N MET A 15 -44.21 6.57 1.64
CA MET A 15 -43.04 6.05 0.95
C MET A 15 -42.99 4.52 0.93
N THR A 16 -43.50 3.87 1.98
CA THR A 16 -43.43 2.41 2.10
C THR A 16 -44.66 1.67 1.59
N GLN A 17 -45.77 2.38 1.31
CA GLN A 17 -47.10 1.80 1.03
C GLN A 17 -47.48 0.71 2.05
N GLY A 18 -46.99 0.86 3.29
CA GLY A 18 -46.83 -0.27 4.20
C GLY A 18 -46.43 0.16 5.63
N PRO A 19 -45.59 -0.63 6.32
CA PRO A 19 -45.28 -0.42 7.73
C PRO A 19 -44.70 0.97 8.02
N LYS A 20 -45.21 1.60 9.08
CA LYS A 20 -44.72 2.90 9.58
C LYS A 20 -43.60 2.68 10.59
N GLY A 21 -42.71 3.66 10.69
CA GLY A 21 -41.66 3.73 11.70
C GLY A 21 -42.21 4.15 13.05
N LEU A 22 -41.38 4.02 14.08
CA LEU A 22 -41.76 4.28 15.47
C LEU A 22 -42.34 5.69 15.68
N PHE A 23 -41.73 6.72 15.07
CA PHE A 23 -42.18 8.11 15.23
C PHE A 23 -43.46 8.45 14.45
N TYR A 24 -43.88 7.57 13.54
CA TYR A 24 -45.09 7.75 12.73
C TYR A 24 -46.24 6.82 13.18
N GLY A 25 -46.18 6.31 14.41
CA GLY A 25 -47.24 5.49 15.01
C GLY A 25 -47.28 4.03 14.55
N GLY A 26 -46.21 3.52 13.92
CA GLY A 26 -46.11 2.12 13.50
C GLY A 26 -45.73 1.12 14.59
N GLY A 27 -45.46 1.61 15.81
CA GLY A 27 -45.03 0.79 16.95
C GLY A 27 -43.62 0.21 16.81
N LEU A 28 -43.27 -0.73 17.71
CA LEU A 28 -41.94 -1.34 17.76
C LEU A 28 -41.69 -2.41 16.69
N GLY A 29 -42.74 -2.84 15.96
CA GLY A 29 -42.63 -3.92 14.98
C GLY A 29 -41.64 -3.62 13.85
N GLN A 30 -41.70 -2.41 13.27
CA GLN A 30 -40.80 -2.03 12.18
C GLN A 30 -39.35 -1.87 12.67
N LEU A 31 -39.16 -1.22 13.82
CA LEU A 31 -37.83 -1.05 14.42
C LEU A 31 -37.18 -2.41 14.77
N GLY A 32 -37.95 -3.32 15.36
CA GLY A 32 -37.48 -4.67 15.69
C GLY A 32 -37.07 -5.48 14.46
N LYS A 33 -37.85 -5.43 13.37
CA LYS A 33 -37.50 -6.09 12.10
C LYS A 33 -36.19 -5.55 11.52
N GLN A 34 -36.00 -4.23 11.54
CA GLN A 34 -34.76 -3.60 11.04
C GLN A 34 -33.54 -3.94 11.91
N ALA A 35 -33.72 -3.96 13.24
CA ALA A 35 -32.66 -4.38 14.16
C ALA A 35 -32.27 -5.85 13.95
N LEU A 36 -33.24 -6.76 13.79
CA LEU A 36 -32.98 -8.16 13.50
C LEU A 36 -32.28 -8.34 12.15
N ALA A 37 -32.77 -7.67 11.10
CA ALA A 37 -32.16 -7.72 9.77
C ALA A 37 -30.69 -7.29 9.82
N MET A 38 -30.38 -6.23 10.58
CA MET A 38 -29.02 -5.77 10.81
C MET A 38 -28.12 -6.86 11.41
N VAL A 39 -28.57 -7.54 12.47
CA VAL A 39 -27.80 -8.60 13.12
C VAL A 39 -27.60 -9.79 12.19
N VAL A 40 -28.66 -10.23 11.51
CA VAL A 40 -28.60 -11.38 10.60
C VAL A 40 -27.63 -11.12 9.45
N VAL A 41 -27.71 -9.95 8.81
CA VAL A 41 -26.81 -9.59 7.70
C VAL A 41 -25.37 -9.44 8.19
N ALA A 42 -25.13 -8.83 9.35
CA ALA A 42 -23.79 -8.70 9.91
C ALA A 42 -23.16 -10.06 10.23
N LEU A 43 -23.92 -10.96 10.86
CA LEU A 43 -23.46 -12.32 11.17
C LEU A 43 -23.19 -13.11 9.90
N TYR A 44 -24.08 -13.04 8.90
CA TYR A 44 -23.89 -13.71 7.63
C TYR A 44 -22.63 -13.21 6.91
N ALA A 45 -22.50 -11.89 6.74
CA ALA A 45 -21.36 -11.30 6.06
C ALA A 45 -20.05 -11.62 6.77
N PHE A 46 -20.02 -11.56 8.10
CA PHE A 46 -18.84 -11.91 8.89
C PHE A 46 -18.52 -13.41 8.79
N ALA A 47 -19.50 -14.29 9.02
CA ALA A 47 -19.28 -15.74 9.04
C ALA A 47 -18.84 -16.24 7.66
N VAL A 48 -19.51 -15.83 6.59
CA VAL A 48 -19.15 -16.25 5.23
C VAL A 48 -17.78 -15.71 4.84
N SER A 49 -17.51 -14.42 5.08
CA SER A 49 -16.21 -13.84 4.78
C SER A 49 -15.09 -14.48 5.61
N TYR A 50 -15.36 -14.80 6.87
CA TYR A 50 -14.40 -15.47 7.75
C TYR A 50 -14.07 -16.89 7.28
N VAL A 51 -15.10 -17.66 6.90
CA VAL A 51 -14.90 -19.01 6.35
C VAL A 51 -14.11 -18.94 5.04
N LEU A 52 -14.45 -18.02 4.14
CA LEU A 52 -13.70 -17.83 2.89
C LEU A 52 -12.26 -17.40 3.15
N ALA A 53 -12.02 -16.44 4.03
CA ALA A 53 -10.68 -16.00 4.40
C ALA A 53 -9.86 -17.15 4.99
N LEU A 54 -10.46 -17.98 5.85
CA LEU A 54 -9.79 -19.15 6.42
C LEU A 54 -9.47 -20.21 5.35
N LEU A 55 -10.37 -20.44 4.40
CA LEU A 55 -10.12 -21.35 3.28
C LEU A 55 -8.96 -20.85 2.41
N ILE A 56 -8.91 -19.56 2.10
CA ILE A 56 -7.81 -18.95 1.34
C ILE A 56 -6.49 -19.00 2.11
N GLU A 57 -6.52 -18.68 3.41
CA GLU A 57 -5.35 -18.76 4.29
C GLU A 57 -4.75 -20.17 4.32
N ARG A 58 -5.59 -21.21 4.24
CA ARG A 58 -5.14 -22.60 4.23
C ARG A 58 -4.72 -23.13 2.86
N SER A 59 -5.26 -22.58 1.78
CA SER A 59 -4.92 -23.04 0.42
C SER A 59 -3.66 -22.39 -0.11
N MET A 60 -3.53 -21.06 0.03
CA MET A 60 -2.45 -20.29 -0.61
C MET A 60 -1.81 -19.24 0.30
N GLY A 61 -2.41 -18.94 1.46
CA GLY A 61 -1.99 -17.87 2.35
C GLY A 61 -2.55 -16.52 1.90
N PHE A 62 -3.28 -15.83 2.78
CA PHE A 62 -3.90 -14.55 2.48
C PHE A 62 -2.94 -13.37 2.65
N ARG A 63 -1.91 -13.54 3.49
CA ARG A 63 -0.89 -12.52 3.77
C ARG A 63 0.38 -12.80 2.98
N LEU A 64 0.99 -11.73 2.45
CA LEU A 64 2.30 -11.80 1.79
C LEU A 64 3.39 -12.30 2.76
N SER A 65 4.43 -12.92 2.20
CA SER A 65 5.64 -13.25 2.95
C SER A 65 6.29 -11.96 3.48
N ARG A 66 7.03 -12.04 4.59
CA ARG A 66 7.70 -10.86 5.17
C ARG A 66 8.75 -10.30 4.22
N GLU A 67 9.37 -11.17 3.44
CA GLU A 67 10.38 -10.85 2.44
C GLU A 67 9.75 -10.01 1.32
N ASP A 68 8.59 -10.42 0.80
CA ASP A 68 7.88 -9.69 -0.26
C ASP A 68 7.29 -8.36 0.23
N GLU A 69 6.85 -8.31 1.50
CA GLU A 69 6.35 -7.09 2.16
C GLU A 69 7.45 -6.02 2.27
N VAL A 70 8.72 -6.42 2.46
CA VAL A 70 9.88 -5.51 2.55
C VAL A 70 10.39 -5.06 1.18
N SER A 71 10.39 -5.95 0.17
CA SER A 71 10.82 -5.60 -1.19
C SER A 71 9.82 -4.75 -1.97
N GLY A 72 8.59 -4.64 -1.48
CA GLY A 72 7.50 -3.89 -2.11
C GLY A 72 6.61 -4.80 -2.95
N VAL A 73 5.30 -4.72 -2.70
CA VAL A 73 4.28 -5.54 -3.40
C VAL A 73 4.26 -5.22 -4.89
N ASP A 74 4.38 -3.94 -5.25
CA ASP A 74 4.36 -3.50 -6.64
C ASP A 74 5.53 -4.10 -7.43
N LEU A 75 6.72 -4.20 -6.82
CA LEU A 75 7.90 -4.78 -7.47
C LEU A 75 7.81 -6.30 -7.60
N THR A 76 7.27 -6.98 -6.58
CA THR A 76 7.20 -8.45 -6.52
C THR A 76 6.05 -9.04 -7.32
N GLN A 77 4.89 -8.37 -7.37
CA GLN A 77 3.67 -8.87 -8.03
C GLN A 77 3.40 -8.20 -9.37
N HIS A 78 3.80 -6.94 -9.55
CA HIS A 78 3.50 -6.15 -10.76
C HIS A 78 4.75 -5.78 -11.58
N ALA A 79 5.95 -6.15 -11.11
CA ALA A 79 7.24 -5.83 -11.75
C ALA A 79 7.42 -4.33 -12.07
N GLU A 80 6.76 -3.47 -11.29
CA GLU A 80 6.75 -2.03 -11.47
C GLU A 80 6.96 -1.29 -10.15
N THR A 81 7.30 -0.01 -10.26
CA THR A 81 7.39 0.90 -9.11
C THR A 81 6.28 1.93 -9.23
N ALA A 82 5.38 2.02 -8.25
CA ALA A 82 4.26 2.98 -8.27
C ALA A 82 4.73 4.45 -8.36
N TYR A 83 5.95 4.74 -7.90
CA TYR A 83 6.57 6.05 -8.04
C TYR A 83 8.02 5.94 -8.52
N PRO A 84 8.43 6.71 -9.55
CA PRO A 84 9.82 6.74 -10.02
C PRO A 84 10.81 7.34 -8.99
N GLU A 85 10.31 8.07 -7.99
CA GLU A 85 11.11 8.68 -6.91
C GLU A 85 11.26 7.76 -5.67
N GLY A 86 10.41 6.74 -5.52
CA GLY A 86 10.35 5.89 -4.32
C GLY A 86 11.51 4.89 -4.16
N VAL A 87 12.33 4.72 -5.20
CA VAL A 87 13.46 3.77 -5.20
C VAL A 87 14.71 4.34 -4.51
N TYR A 88 14.80 5.66 -4.31
CA TYR A 88 15.97 6.29 -3.67
C TYR A 88 15.94 6.25 -2.13
N GLY A 89 14.86 5.75 -1.53
CA GLY A 89 14.75 5.50 -0.09
C GLY A 89 15.32 4.16 0.33
N HIS A 90 16.63 4.08 0.56
CA HIS A 90 17.30 3.04 1.37
C HIS A 90 17.38 1.61 0.81
N GLN A 91 17.82 1.44 -0.45
CA GLN A 91 18.69 0.29 -0.75
C GLN A 91 20.13 0.78 -0.76
N ALA A 92 20.90 0.46 0.29
CA ALA A 92 22.36 0.63 0.25
C ALA A 92 22.96 -0.51 -0.57
N PRO A 93 23.33 -0.32 -1.85
CA PRO A 93 23.83 -1.39 -2.67
C PRO A 93 25.35 -1.47 -2.42
N GLY A 94 25.80 -2.53 -1.75
CA GLY A 94 27.14 -3.04 -2.01
C GLY A 94 28.31 -2.48 -1.20
N ALA A 95 28.16 -2.34 0.12
CA ALA A 95 29.32 -2.18 1.03
C ALA A 95 30.25 -3.43 1.09
N ARG A 96 30.06 -4.43 0.23
CA ARG A 96 30.81 -5.71 0.24
C ARG A 96 31.79 -5.90 -0.92
N ARG A 97 31.92 -4.96 -1.89
CA ARG A 97 32.78 -5.18 -3.07
C ARG A 97 34.06 -4.34 -3.16
N TRP A 98 34.21 -3.30 -2.34
CA TRP A 98 35.34 -2.36 -2.45
C TRP A 98 36.52 -2.66 -1.51
N ALA A 99 36.37 -3.53 -0.51
CA ALA A 99 37.45 -3.90 0.41
C ALA A 99 38.47 -4.91 -0.18
N ALA A 100 38.10 -5.66 -1.24
CA ALA A 100 38.98 -6.67 -1.85
C ALA A 100 39.98 -6.11 -2.88
N GLY A 101 39.80 -4.86 -3.32
CA GLY A 101 40.62 -4.25 -4.38
C GLY A 101 41.77 -3.36 -3.88
N LEU A 102 41.72 -2.89 -2.63
CA LEU A 102 42.66 -1.88 -2.12
C LEU A 102 43.97 -2.46 -1.55
N ALA A 103 44.16 -3.78 -1.60
CA ALA A 103 45.35 -4.46 -1.08
C ALA A 103 46.41 -4.81 -2.14
N ARG A 104 46.25 -4.39 -3.42
CA ARG A 104 47.25 -4.67 -4.46
C ARG A 104 47.66 -3.41 -5.22
N GLY A 105 48.93 -3.03 -5.05
CA GLY A 105 49.71 -2.33 -6.07
C GLY A 105 49.90 -0.84 -5.87
N ARG A 106 50.62 -0.43 -4.82
CA ARG A 106 51.25 0.91 -4.76
C ARG A 106 52.66 0.83 -5.36
N THR A 107 52.77 0.77 -6.68
CA THR A 107 54.04 1.02 -7.38
C THR A 107 54.25 2.53 -7.53
N ARG A 108 55.30 3.04 -6.88
CA ARG A 108 55.85 4.38 -7.09
C ARG A 108 56.37 4.47 -8.53
N THR A 109 55.83 5.38 -9.34
CA THR A 109 56.51 5.88 -10.54
C THR A 109 56.63 7.40 -10.43
N THR A 110 57.87 7.85 -10.29
CA THR A 110 58.29 9.25 -10.37
C THR A 110 58.18 9.72 -11.82
N THR A 111 57.33 10.71 -12.10
CA THR A 111 57.29 11.39 -13.40
C THR A 111 57.99 12.74 -13.27
N PRO A 112 59.04 13.05 -14.07
CA PRO A 112 59.63 14.37 -14.08
C PRO A 112 58.77 15.36 -14.91
N GLU A 113 58.55 16.54 -14.33
CA GLU A 113 57.87 17.70 -14.89
C GLU A 113 58.55 18.25 -16.16
N PRO A 114 57.83 18.51 -17.28
CA PRO A 114 58.31 19.36 -18.35
C PRO A 114 57.75 20.79 -18.22
N ARG A 115 58.61 21.71 -17.79
CA ARG A 115 58.39 23.17 -17.87
C ARG A 115 58.20 23.60 -19.33
N LEU A 116 57.03 24.11 -19.68
CA LEU A 116 56.82 24.81 -20.96
C LEU A 116 56.61 26.31 -20.75
N ARG A 117 57.65 27.03 -21.16
CA ARG A 117 57.83 28.48 -21.29
C ARG A 117 56.71 29.10 -22.14
N TYR A 118 55.97 30.05 -21.57
CA TYR A 118 55.08 30.93 -22.31
C TYR A 118 55.92 31.95 -23.10
N ARG A 119 55.99 31.78 -24.43
CA ARG A 119 56.63 32.72 -25.37
C ARG A 119 55.53 33.30 -26.25
N GLY A 120 55.19 34.56 -26.01
CA GLY A 120 54.17 35.27 -26.79
C GLY A 120 54.59 35.58 -28.23
N ARG A 121 53.61 35.96 -29.06
CA ARG A 121 53.66 37.09 -30.02
C ARG A 121 52.44 37.14 -30.94
N ARG A 122 51.87 38.35 -31.02
CA ARG A 122 51.36 39.10 -32.20
C ARG A 122 50.10 38.54 -32.88
N ALA A 123 48.97 39.26 -32.91
CA ALA A 123 48.69 40.54 -33.59
C ALA A 123 48.72 40.41 -35.13
N PHE A 124 47.52 40.38 -35.74
CA PHE A 124 47.20 40.78 -37.13
C PHE A 124 45.65 40.89 -37.16
N ARG A 125 45.10 42.10 -37.08
CA ARG A 125 44.68 43.00 -38.17
C ARG A 125 43.38 42.58 -38.83
#